data_AF-A0AA37PLI0-F1
#
_entry.id   AF-A0AA37PLI0-F1
#
_cell.length_a   1.000
_cell.length_b   1.000
_cell.length_c   1.000
_cell.angle_alpha   90.00
_cell.angle_beta   90.00
_cell.angle_gamma   90.00
#
_symmetry.space_group_name_H-M   'P 1'
#
loop_
_entity.id
_entity.type
_entity.pdbx_description
1 polymer ?
#
loop_
_entity_poly.entity_id
_entity_poly.type
_entity_poly.pdbx_seq_one_letter_code
_entity_poly.pdbx_strand_id
1 'polypeptide(L)'
;MQLRYISIPLLVAEAGGDPWKLNQSLQTGRPAQISDLAEAFHAAGVCTAESSKAFEEARRRFEASWNREGGEHPINDSAEVQRVTKLLGAQSLQLPKIGVDLENIAAALAEAQKAAAGRIAALETQLQTLDNMIGQAVEMEKDPTLTAADRQTLNAFITGREDDAIRDTKAAVGDLQSTRDTYTRLLHQAQANGNLSPQEAVLTTEFKPADFGEGQGDPPGDPRITGPAGQPQHEQNTYDLQDQFQDGQGPIFGGDPRDGLPRSPASQLAQGPPGTRPLPTGTALGPDGHRYAFFSNPDGSVQEGVNQFATNGSVWDYTDPAHPVKVGDLPGIFQASGAYDPATGRMVIVGNTSNRTGDLNRGLWVSGPIDPANPNGWVTSLQPAGNVSLPGDRESQLVSLKGGGFMLVGATNGDAVQAITAATPQGLITAAPVPLVTQGTLPSVYGPTVTGTTLDPVTGLETIQMRVSTWPFNPADPNFYDPNTWTTTFTVQH
;
A
#
# COMPACT_ATOMS: atom_id res chain seq x y z
N MET A 1 -9.80 21.91 -33.24
CA MET A 1 -11.13 22.47 -32.97
C MET A 1 -11.14 23.99 -33.26
N GLN A 2 -12.27 24.56 -33.73
CA GLN A 2 -12.42 26.02 -33.90
C GLN A 2 -13.78 26.47 -33.35
N LEU A 3 -13.77 27.14 -32.19
CA LEU A 3 -14.96 27.69 -31.53
C LEU A 3 -15.12 29.17 -31.91
N ARG A 4 -16.35 29.63 -32.12
CA ARG A 4 -16.65 31.00 -32.57
C ARG A 4 -17.11 31.91 -31.45
N TYR A 5 -17.86 31.36 -30.50
CA TYR A 5 -18.51 32.07 -29.41
C TYR A 5 -17.93 31.68 -28.04
N ILE A 6 -17.30 30.51 -27.95
CA ILE A 6 -16.63 30.04 -26.73
C ILE A 6 -15.12 30.32 -26.79
N SER A 7 -14.57 30.91 -25.72
CA SER A 7 -13.14 31.22 -25.60
C SER A 7 -12.38 30.13 -24.85
N ILE A 8 -11.47 29.44 -25.55
CA ILE A 8 -10.62 28.39 -24.96
C ILE A 8 -9.77 28.92 -23.78
N PRO A 9 -9.08 30.08 -23.88
CA PRO A 9 -8.31 30.60 -22.74
C PRO A 9 -9.15 30.86 -21.48
N LEU A 10 -10.41 31.31 -21.65
CA LEU A 10 -11.31 31.52 -20.52
C LEU A 10 -11.79 30.20 -19.93
N LEU A 11 -12.12 29.21 -20.76
CA LEU A 11 -12.45 27.86 -20.28
C LEU A 11 -11.33 27.27 -19.42
N VAL A 12 -10.07 27.38 -19.88
CA VAL A 12 -8.90 26.90 -19.13
C VAL A 12 -8.77 27.61 -17.78
N ALA A 13 -8.92 28.94 -17.77
CA ALA A 13 -8.85 29.73 -16.55
C ALA A 13 -9.96 29.35 -15.55
N GLU A 14 -11.21 29.27 -16.02
CA GLU A 14 -12.36 28.91 -15.20
C GLU A 14 -12.31 27.46 -14.73
N ALA A 15 -11.77 26.55 -15.55
CA ALA A 15 -11.62 25.14 -15.21
C ALA A 15 -10.49 24.86 -14.21
N GLY A 16 -9.60 25.82 -13.97
CA GLY A 16 -8.45 25.64 -13.09
C GLY A 16 -7.34 24.76 -13.69
N GLY A 17 -7.36 24.53 -15.00
CA GLY A 17 -6.39 23.66 -15.67
C GLY A 17 -6.59 23.58 -17.19
N ASP A 18 -5.52 23.22 -17.90
CA ASP A 18 -5.54 23.04 -19.35
C ASP A 18 -5.63 21.54 -19.70
N PRO A 19 -6.80 21.03 -20.09
CA PRO A 19 -6.96 19.62 -20.43
C PRO A 19 -6.17 19.24 -21.70
N TRP A 20 -6.01 20.14 -22.67
CA TRP A 20 -5.23 19.84 -23.88
C TRP A 20 -3.74 19.70 -23.56
N LYS A 21 -3.21 20.55 -22.66
CA LYS A 21 -1.84 20.41 -22.17
C LYS A 21 -1.65 19.13 -21.35
N LEU A 22 -2.60 18.76 -20.49
CA LEU A 22 -2.57 17.50 -19.73
C LEU A 22 -2.57 16.27 -20.64
N ASN A 23 -3.41 16.26 -21.69
CA ASN A 23 -3.35 15.17 -22.67
C ASN A 23 -2.02 15.20 -23.43
N GLN A 24 -1.56 16.36 -23.88
CA GLN A 24 -0.30 16.48 -24.62
C GLN A 24 0.87 15.91 -23.82
N SER A 25 0.95 16.16 -22.50
CA SER A 25 2.00 15.59 -21.67
C SER A 25 1.98 14.06 -21.75
N LEU A 26 0.83 13.40 -21.52
CA LEU A 26 0.69 11.94 -21.65
C LEU A 26 1.12 11.43 -23.03
N GLN A 27 0.75 12.12 -24.11
CA GLN A 27 1.10 11.71 -25.48
C GLN A 27 2.60 11.78 -25.79
N THR A 28 3.40 12.50 -25.00
CA THR A 28 4.86 12.52 -25.20
C THR A 28 5.56 11.24 -24.74
N GLY A 29 4.89 10.41 -23.94
CA GLY A 29 5.40 9.11 -23.49
C GLY A 29 5.54 8.11 -24.64
N ARG A 30 6.47 7.14 -24.49
CA ARG A 30 6.87 6.19 -25.55
C ARG A 30 6.63 4.73 -25.14
N PRO A 31 5.38 4.26 -25.04
CA PRO A 31 5.09 2.91 -24.55
C PRO A 31 5.77 1.81 -25.38
N ALA A 32 5.89 1.98 -26.70
CA ALA A 32 6.58 1.01 -27.56
C ALA A 32 8.06 0.81 -27.18
N GLN A 33 8.78 1.88 -26.81
CA GLN A 33 10.19 1.76 -26.42
C GLN A 33 10.35 1.06 -25.07
N ILE A 34 9.38 1.23 -24.17
CA ILE A 34 9.36 0.54 -22.87
C ILE A 34 9.09 -0.96 -23.09
N SER A 35 8.18 -1.29 -24.00
CA SER A 35 7.87 -2.69 -24.39
C SER A 35 9.06 -3.36 -25.10
N ASP A 36 9.75 -2.66 -26.01
CA ASP A 36 10.98 -3.17 -26.63
C ASP A 36 12.06 -3.50 -25.58
N LEU A 37 12.17 -2.67 -24.53
CA LEU A 37 13.07 -2.93 -23.41
C LEU A 37 12.59 -4.12 -22.56
N ALA A 38 11.29 -4.20 -22.29
CA ALA A 38 10.66 -5.33 -21.58
C ALA A 38 10.96 -6.66 -22.29
N GLU A 39 10.81 -6.69 -23.61
CA GLU A 39 11.11 -7.84 -24.45
C GLU A 39 12.60 -8.21 -24.37
N ALA A 40 13.50 -7.21 -24.39
CA ALA A 40 14.93 -7.45 -24.24
C ALA A 40 15.28 -8.11 -22.89
N PHE A 41 14.68 -7.65 -21.78
CA PHE A 41 14.86 -8.25 -20.46
C PHE A 41 14.28 -9.66 -20.37
N HIS A 42 13.09 -9.87 -20.95
CA HIS A 42 12.47 -11.18 -21.03
C HIS A 42 13.34 -12.17 -21.83
N ALA A 43 13.83 -11.76 -23.01
CA ALA A 43 14.71 -12.56 -23.85
C ALA A 43 16.05 -12.87 -23.18
N ALA A 44 16.63 -11.89 -22.46
CA ALA A 44 17.84 -12.10 -21.67
C ALA A 44 17.61 -13.11 -20.53
N GLY A 45 16.44 -13.07 -19.90
CA GLY A 45 16.02 -14.06 -18.91
C GLY A 45 15.95 -15.49 -19.49
N VAL A 46 15.34 -15.66 -20.66
CA VAL A 46 15.29 -16.95 -21.37
C VAL A 46 16.70 -17.46 -21.69
N CYS A 47 17.57 -16.61 -22.26
CA CYS A 47 18.95 -16.98 -22.59
C CYS A 47 19.76 -17.35 -21.33
N THR A 48 19.52 -16.68 -20.21
CA THR A 48 20.16 -16.96 -18.92
C THR A 48 19.68 -18.30 -18.35
N ALA A 49 18.38 -18.60 -18.44
CA ALA A 49 17.83 -19.89 -18.05
C ALA A 49 18.41 -21.04 -18.90
N GLU A 50 18.52 -20.86 -20.22
CA GLU A 50 19.15 -21.82 -21.13
C GLU A 50 20.65 -22.02 -20.80
N SER A 51 21.36 -20.94 -20.52
CA SER A 51 22.78 -20.99 -20.11
C SER A 51 22.96 -21.70 -18.76
N SER A 52 22.06 -21.45 -17.80
CA SER A 52 22.04 -22.14 -16.50
C SER A 52 21.80 -23.64 -16.71
N LYS A 53 20.85 -24.02 -17.57
CA LYS A 53 20.60 -25.42 -17.92
C LYS A 53 21.81 -26.08 -18.59
N ALA A 54 22.45 -25.40 -19.55
CA ALA A 54 23.64 -25.91 -20.20
C ALA A 54 24.81 -26.09 -19.22
N PHE A 55 24.97 -25.17 -18.27
CA PHE A 55 25.95 -25.27 -17.19
C PHE A 55 25.66 -26.44 -16.25
N GLU A 56 24.40 -26.64 -15.85
CA GLU A 56 23.99 -27.82 -15.07
C GLU A 56 24.21 -29.13 -15.82
N GLU A 57 23.90 -29.18 -17.12
CA GLU A 57 24.16 -30.35 -17.95
C GLU A 57 25.66 -30.64 -18.06
N ALA A 58 26.49 -29.60 -18.21
CA ALA A 58 27.94 -29.72 -18.17
C ALA A 58 28.42 -30.25 -16.81
N ARG A 59 27.81 -29.79 -15.70
CA ARG A 59 28.08 -30.29 -14.35
C ARG A 59 27.75 -31.77 -14.20
N ARG A 60 26.56 -32.18 -14.65
CA ARG A 60 26.13 -33.60 -14.64
C ARG A 60 27.03 -34.48 -15.49
N ARG A 61 27.47 -33.99 -16.66
CA ARG A 61 28.43 -34.71 -17.52
C ARG A 61 29.79 -34.84 -16.82
N PHE A 62 30.27 -33.77 -16.19
CA PHE A 62 31.51 -33.80 -15.42
C PHE A 62 31.43 -34.82 -14.27
N GLU A 63 30.35 -34.78 -13.47
CA GLU A 63 30.06 -35.76 -12.41
C GLU A 63 30.07 -37.20 -12.94
N ALA A 64 29.41 -37.46 -14.07
CA ALA A 64 29.33 -38.79 -14.66
C ALA A 64 30.67 -39.28 -15.26
N SER A 65 31.55 -38.36 -15.66
CA SER A 65 32.84 -38.67 -16.30
C SER A 65 34.02 -38.76 -15.32
N TRP A 66 33.86 -38.26 -14.08
CA TRP A 66 34.94 -38.19 -13.10
C TRP A 66 35.13 -39.54 -12.39
N ASN A 67 36.34 -40.09 -12.48
CA ASN A 67 36.68 -41.40 -11.90
C ASN A 67 37.20 -41.23 -10.46
N ARG A 68 36.52 -41.88 -9.51
CA ARG A 68 36.72 -41.74 -8.05
C ARG A 68 37.96 -42.52 -7.56
N GLU A 69 39.11 -41.88 -7.53
CA GLU A 69 40.21 -42.31 -6.64
C GLU A 69 40.46 -41.22 -5.58
N GLY A 70 39.54 -41.11 -4.60
CA GLY A 70 39.88 -40.67 -3.24
C GLY A 70 39.81 -39.19 -2.82
N GLY A 71 38.76 -38.41 -3.14
CA GLY A 71 38.53 -37.09 -2.51
C GLY A 71 37.27 -36.33 -2.99
N GLU A 72 36.81 -35.33 -2.20
CA GLU A 72 35.72 -34.39 -2.54
C GLU A 72 35.91 -33.73 -3.92
N HIS A 73 34.81 -33.31 -4.58
CA HIS A 73 34.80 -32.82 -5.96
C HIS A 73 35.37 -31.40 -6.04
N PRO A 74 36.66 -31.18 -6.42
CA PRO A 74 37.33 -29.90 -6.14
C PRO A 74 36.75 -28.70 -6.90
N ILE A 75 36.07 -28.96 -8.03
CA ILE A 75 35.54 -27.91 -8.93
C ILE A 75 34.05 -27.68 -8.67
N ASN A 76 33.21 -28.72 -8.66
CA ASN A 76 31.77 -28.58 -8.41
C ASN A 76 31.45 -28.15 -6.97
N ASP A 77 32.27 -28.60 -6.00
CA ASP A 77 32.12 -28.25 -4.59
C ASP A 77 32.87 -26.96 -4.24
N SER A 78 33.54 -26.33 -5.22
CA SER A 78 34.21 -25.05 -5.00
C SER A 78 33.20 -23.95 -4.68
N ALA A 79 33.54 -23.11 -3.70
CA ALA A 79 32.71 -21.98 -3.30
C ALA A 79 32.41 -21.05 -4.48
N GLU A 80 33.34 -20.92 -5.44
CA GLU A 80 33.17 -20.09 -6.62
C GLU A 80 32.16 -20.69 -7.61
N VAL A 81 32.18 -22.00 -7.87
CA VAL A 81 31.19 -22.66 -8.75
C VAL A 81 29.81 -22.66 -8.10
N GLN A 82 29.71 -22.86 -6.79
CA GLN A 82 28.43 -22.74 -6.08
C GLN A 82 27.90 -21.31 -6.10
N ARG A 83 28.77 -20.30 -5.92
CA ARG A 83 28.42 -18.87 -6.01
C ARG A 83 27.92 -18.52 -7.40
N VAL A 84 28.64 -18.89 -8.45
CA VAL A 84 28.25 -18.65 -9.86
C VAL A 84 26.95 -19.37 -10.20
N THR A 85 26.75 -20.62 -9.74
CA THR A 85 25.49 -21.37 -9.92
C THR A 85 24.31 -20.63 -9.29
N LYS A 86 24.47 -20.16 -8.04
CA LYS A 86 23.42 -19.39 -7.34
C LYS A 86 23.13 -18.06 -8.02
N LEU A 87 24.16 -17.36 -8.49
CA LEU A 87 24.02 -16.08 -9.20
C LEU A 87 23.30 -16.22 -10.55
N LEU A 88 23.68 -17.22 -11.36
CA LEU A 88 23.00 -17.51 -12.64
C LEU A 88 21.55 -17.93 -12.41
N GLY A 89 21.28 -18.74 -11.39
CA GLY A 89 19.93 -19.12 -10.99
C GLY A 89 19.10 -17.90 -10.56
N ALA A 90 19.64 -17.04 -9.71
CA ALA A 90 18.96 -15.80 -9.26
C ALA A 90 18.68 -14.85 -10.44
N GLN A 91 19.64 -14.62 -11.33
CA GLN A 91 19.45 -13.79 -12.52
C GLN A 91 18.40 -14.36 -13.49
N SER A 92 18.35 -15.69 -13.66
CA SER A 92 17.34 -16.35 -14.50
C SER A 92 15.90 -16.12 -14.01
N LEU A 93 15.70 -15.83 -12.72
CA LEU A 93 14.41 -15.53 -12.11
C LEU A 93 14.11 -14.03 -12.05
N GLN A 94 15.13 -13.18 -12.01
CA GLN A 94 14.97 -11.72 -11.85
C GLN A 94 14.74 -11.00 -13.19
N LEU A 95 15.48 -11.36 -14.24
CA LEU A 95 15.36 -10.69 -15.55
C LEU A 95 13.95 -10.78 -16.16
N PRO A 96 13.25 -11.94 -16.13
CA PRO A 96 11.87 -12.00 -16.61
C PRO A 96 10.90 -11.14 -15.79
N LYS A 97 11.14 -10.97 -14.48
CA LYS A 97 10.28 -10.14 -13.62
C LYS A 97 10.41 -8.65 -13.96
N ILE A 98 11.64 -8.19 -14.21
CA ILE A 98 11.91 -6.84 -14.74
C ILE A 98 11.17 -6.63 -16.07
N GLY A 99 11.24 -7.62 -16.96
CA GLY A 99 10.51 -7.60 -18.23
C GLY A 99 8.99 -7.44 -18.02
N VAL A 100 8.40 -8.22 -17.12
CA VAL A 100 6.96 -8.11 -16.79
C VAL A 100 6.60 -6.72 -16.25
N ASP A 101 7.41 -6.14 -15.37
CA ASP A 101 7.14 -4.83 -14.79
C ASP A 101 7.22 -3.71 -15.84
N LEU A 102 8.23 -3.76 -16.71
CA LEU A 102 8.36 -2.81 -17.83
C LEU A 102 7.19 -2.94 -18.80
N GLU A 103 6.75 -4.16 -19.12
CA GLU A 103 5.60 -4.39 -20.00
C GLU A 103 4.30 -3.85 -19.38
N ASN A 104 4.11 -4.03 -18.06
CA ASN A 104 2.97 -3.46 -17.34
C ASN A 104 2.99 -1.92 -17.38
N ILE A 105 4.17 -1.29 -17.21
CA ILE A 105 4.32 0.17 -17.35
C ILE A 105 3.97 0.62 -18.78
N ALA A 106 4.46 -0.10 -19.79
CA ALA A 106 4.20 0.19 -21.20
C ALA A 106 2.70 0.13 -21.53
N ALA A 107 2.03 -0.94 -21.10
CA ALA A 107 0.59 -1.12 -21.26
C ALA A 107 -0.21 -0.01 -20.57
N ALA A 108 0.12 0.29 -19.31
CA ALA A 108 -0.54 1.34 -18.54
C ALA A 108 -0.41 2.73 -19.19
N LEU A 109 0.76 3.05 -19.75
CA LEU A 109 0.97 4.30 -20.48
C LEU A 109 0.14 4.35 -21.77
N ALA A 110 0.09 3.25 -22.53
CA ALA A 110 -0.71 3.17 -23.76
C ALA A 110 -2.22 3.31 -23.47
N GLU A 111 -2.70 2.69 -22.40
CA GLU A 111 -4.08 2.83 -21.93
C GLU A 111 -4.40 4.26 -21.50
N ALA A 112 -3.51 4.89 -20.72
CA ALA A 112 -3.65 6.29 -20.32
C ALA A 112 -3.68 7.24 -21.53
N GLN A 113 -2.80 7.04 -22.51
CA GLN A 113 -2.78 7.80 -23.76
C GLN A 113 -4.08 7.65 -24.54
N LYS A 114 -4.62 6.43 -24.65
CA LYS A 114 -5.88 6.15 -25.32
C LYS A 114 -7.07 6.79 -24.60
N ALA A 115 -7.15 6.65 -23.29
CA ALA A 115 -8.21 7.22 -22.47
C ALA A 115 -8.21 8.76 -22.56
N ALA A 116 -7.03 9.39 -22.41
CA ALA A 116 -6.87 10.83 -22.50
C ALA A 116 -7.26 11.38 -23.88
N ALA A 117 -6.81 10.73 -24.96
CA ALA A 117 -7.20 11.11 -26.32
C ALA A 117 -8.72 10.99 -26.55
N GLY A 118 -9.34 9.91 -26.05
CA GLY A 118 -10.78 9.73 -26.10
C GLY A 118 -11.55 10.82 -25.34
N ARG A 119 -11.08 11.19 -24.15
CA ARG A 119 -11.71 12.24 -23.33
C ARG A 119 -11.62 13.63 -23.97
N ILE A 120 -10.48 13.95 -24.59
CA ILE A 120 -10.31 15.21 -25.35
C ILE A 120 -11.22 15.22 -26.57
N ALA A 121 -11.29 14.13 -27.35
CA ALA A 121 -12.18 14.07 -28.52
C ALA A 121 -13.65 14.26 -28.13
N ALA A 122 -14.08 13.70 -26.99
CA ALA A 122 -15.41 13.90 -26.44
C ALA A 122 -15.64 15.36 -26.02
N LEU A 123 -14.68 15.97 -25.29
CA LEU A 123 -14.75 17.38 -24.90
C LEU A 123 -14.87 18.30 -26.11
N GLU A 124 -14.03 18.10 -27.14
CA GLU A 124 -14.05 18.93 -28.34
C GLU A 124 -15.39 18.84 -29.09
N THR A 125 -15.98 17.64 -29.13
CA THR A 125 -17.31 17.42 -29.73
C THR A 125 -18.41 18.14 -28.94
N GLN A 126 -18.36 18.07 -27.61
CA GLN A 126 -19.30 18.76 -26.71
C GLN A 126 -19.19 20.28 -26.89
N LEU A 127 -17.97 20.83 -26.80
CA LEU A 127 -17.72 22.26 -26.95
C LEU A 127 -18.16 22.78 -28.33
N GLN A 128 -17.92 22.03 -29.40
CA GLN A 128 -18.39 22.41 -30.74
C GLN A 128 -19.92 22.44 -30.83
N THR A 129 -20.59 21.50 -30.15
CA THR A 129 -22.06 21.44 -30.09
C THR A 129 -22.61 22.65 -29.33
N LEU A 130 -22.05 22.96 -28.17
CA LEU A 130 -22.43 24.10 -27.34
C LEU A 130 -22.20 25.43 -28.09
N ASP A 131 -21.05 25.58 -28.74
CA ASP A 131 -20.70 26.76 -29.56
C ASP A 131 -21.70 26.98 -30.70
N ASN A 132 -22.13 25.90 -31.36
CA ASN A 132 -23.14 25.97 -32.42
C ASN A 132 -24.52 26.35 -31.88
N MET A 133 -24.90 25.87 -30.69
CA MET A 133 -26.16 26.24 -30.03
C MET A 133 -26.16 27.72 -29.62
N ILE A 134 -25.03 28.21 -29.09
CA ILE A 134 -24.86 29.64 -28.77
C ILE A 134 -24.98 30.47 -30.06
N GLY A 135 -24.30 30.05 -31.14
CA GLY A 135 -24.39 30.74 -32.43
C GLY A 135 -25.81 30.83 -33.00
N GLN A 136 -26.62 29.78 -32.84
CA GLN A 136 -28.03 29.81 -33.23
C GLN A 136 -28.84 30.79 -32.38
N ALA A 137 -28.64 30.81 -31.06
CA ALA A 137 -29.31 31.75 -30.17
C ALA A 137 -28.93 33.21 -30.47
N VAL A 138 -27.65 33.48 -30.71
CA VAL A 138 -27.14 34.80 -31.11
C VAL A 138 -27.73 35.25 -32.46
N GLU A 139 -27.94 34.34 -33.40
CA GLU A 139 -28.61 34.69 -34.66
C GLU A 139 -30.09 35.02 -34.45
N MET A 140 -30.79 34.27 -33.58
CA MET A 140 -32.19 34.56 -33.22
C MET A 140 -32.34 35.94 -32.59
N GLU A 141 -31.39 36.37 -31.74
CA GLU A 141 -31.43 37.69 -31.09
C GLU A 141 -31.48 38.88 -32.09
N LYS A 142 -31.07 38.68 -33.34
CA LYS A 142 -31.09 39.71 -34.38
C LYS A 142 -32.50 40.03 -34.90
N ASP A 143 -33.49 39.20 -34.60
CA ASP A 143 -34.87 39.47 -35.00
C ASP A 143 -35.41 40.72 -34.26
N PRO A 144 -35.80 41.79 -34.97
CA PRO A 144 -36.30 43.02 -34.36
C PRO A 144 -37.67 42.84 -33.70
N THR A 145 -38.39 41.75 -33.98
CA THR A 145 -39.74 41.49 -33.46
C THR A 145 -39.75 40.84 -32.07
N LEU A 146 -38.60 40.37 -31.58
CA LEU A 146 -38.48 39.75 -30.26
C LEU A 146 -38.84 40.71 -29.13
N THR A 147 -39.67 40.22 -28.21
CA THR A 147 -40.02 40.96 -26.98
C THR A 147 -38.85 40.96 -25.99
N ALA A 148 -38.95 41.81 -24.95
CA ALA A 148 -37.96 41.80 -23.87
C ALA A 148 -37.88 40.45 -23.15
N ALA A 149 -39.01 39.74 -23.00
CA ALA A 149 -39.06 38.42 -22.38
C ALA A 149 -38.37 37.34 -23.25
N ASP A 150 -38.54 37.41 -24.57
CA ASP A 150 -37.88 36.48 -25.50
C ASP A 150 -36.35 36.68 -25.47
N ARG A 151 -35.90 37.94 -25.47
CA ARG A 151 -34.47 38.29 -25.35
C ARG A 151 -33.88 37.80 -24.03
N GLN A 152 -34.60 37.96 -22.92
CA GLN A 152 -34.15 37.45 -21.62
C GLN A 152 -34.03 35.92 -21.64
N THR A 153 -34.94 35.23 -22.32
CA THR A 153 -34.93 33.76 -22.44
C THR A 153 -33.73 33.28 -23.27
N LEU A 154 -33.42 33.95 -24.39
CA LEU A 154 -32.23 33.67 -25.20
C LEU A 154 -30.93 33.92 -24.44
N ASN A 155 -30.84 35.04 -23.72
CA ASN A 155 -29.67 35.33 -22.89
C ASN A 155 -29.46 34.27 -21.79
N ALA A 156 -30.53 33.87 -21.09
CA ALA A 156 -30.45 32.80 -20.10
C ALA A 156 -30.03 31.44 -20.72
N PHE A 157 -30.49 31.15 -21.94
CA PHE A 157 -30.07 29.96 -22.67
C PHE A 157 -28.58 30.02 -23.03
N ILE A 158 -28.07 31.16 -23.52
CA ILE A 158 -26.65 31.34 -23.84
C ILE A 158 -25.80 31.16 -22.58
N THR A 159 -26.11 31.85 -21.49
CA THR A 159 -25.39 31.70 -20.22
C THR A 159 -25.39 30.25 -19.73
N GLY A 160 -26.52 29.55 -19.83
CA GLY A 160 -26.58 28.13 -19.47
C GLY A 160 -25.65 27.24 -20.32
N ARG A 161 -25.47 27.53 -21.61
CA ARG A 161 -24.53 26.79 -22.48
C ARG A 161 -23.07 27.13 -22.18
N GLU A 162 -22.78 28.36 -21.78
CA GLU A 162 -21.44 28.77 -21.32
C GLU A 162 -21.08 28.05 -20.01
N ASP A 163 -22.02 27.99 -19.07
CA ASP A 163 -21.87 27.23 -17.82
C ASP A 163 -21.67 25.73 -18.08
N ASP A 164 -22.43 25.16 -19.03
CA ASP A 164 -22.28 23.77 -19.48
C ASP A 164 -20.84 23.54 -20.02
N ALA A 165 -20.31 24.46 -20.83
CA ALA A 165 -18.96 24.36 -21.39
C ALA A 165 -17.86 24.42 -20.34
N ILE A 166 -18.00 25.30 -19.34
CA ILE A 166 -17.08 25.39 -18.19
C ILE A 166 -17.11 24.08 -17.39
N ARG A 167 -18.31 23.56 -17.09
CA ARG A 167 -18.48 22.32 -16.34
C ARG A 167 -17.88 21.13 -17.07
N ASP A 168 -18.11 20.99 -18.37
CA ASP A 168 -17.59 19.88 -19.18
C ASP A 168 -16.06 19.93 -19.28
N THR A 169 -15.48 21.14 -19.32
CA THR A 169 -14.03 21.37 -19.29
C THR A 169 -13.44 21.01 -17.92
N LYS A 170 -14.08 21.42 -16.82
CA LYS A 170 -13.68 21.02 -15.44
C LYS A 170 -13.67 19.51 -15.26
N ALA A 171 -14.72 18.84 -15.72
CA ALA A 171 -14.80 17.39 -15.69
C ALA A 171 -13.64 16.76 -16.49
N ALA A 172 -13.31 17.32 -17.66
CA ALA A 172 -12.21 16.80 -18.48
C ALA A 172 -10.85 16.94 -17.80
N VAL A 173 -10.60 18.07 -17.12
CA VAL A 173 -9.40 18.27 -16.31
C VAL A 173 -9.31 17.20 -15.22
N GLY A 174 -10.39 16.98 -14.46
CA GLY A 174 -10.43 15.95 -13.41
C GLY A 174 -10.19 14.53 -13.95
N ASP A 175 -10.84 14.15 -15.06
CA ASP A 175 -10.67 12.83 -15.68
C ASP A 175 -9.23 12.60 -16.17
N LEU A 176 -8.60 13.64 -16.75
CA LEU A 176 -7.22 13.57 -17.23
C LEU A 176 -6.21 13.54 -16.10
N GLN A 177 -6.44 14.27 -15.01
CA GLN A 177 -5.64 14.19 -13.79
C GLN A 177 -5.72 12.79 -13.19
N SER A 178 -6.92 12.24 -13.02
CA SER A 178 -7.12 10.88 -12.52
C SER A 178 -6.42 9.81 -13.39
N THR A 179 -6.49 9.95 -14.71
CA THR A 179 -5.78 9.08 -15.66
C THR A 179 -4.26 9.14 -15.44
N ARG A 180 -3.72 10.36 -15.30
CA ARG A 180 -2.30 10.59 -15.05
C ARG A 180 -1.86 10.04 -13.69
N ASP A 181 -2.65 10.22 -12.65
CA ASP A 181 -2.35 9.75 -11.30
C ASP A 181 -2.35 8.23 -11.23
N THR A 182 -3.28 7.59 -11.93
CA THR A 182 -3.34 6.13 -12.05
C THR A 182 -2.10 5.56 -12.73
N TYR A 183 -1.66 6.16 -13.85
CA TYR A 183 -0.40 5.78 -14.49
C TYR A 183 0.81 5.98 -13.56
N THR A 184 0.87 7.12 -12.87
CA THR A 184 1.97 7.45 -11.95
C THR A 184 2.04 6.46 -10.79
N ARG A 185 0.88 6.05 -10.25
CA ARG A 185 0.79 5.04 -9.18
C ARG A 185 1.35 3.68 -9.63
N LEU A 186 0.99 3.23 -10.83
CA LEU A 186 1.50 1.98 -11.40
C LEU A 186 3.00 2.04 -11.64
N LEU A 187 3.51 3.19 -12.12
CA LEU A 187 4.94 3.41 -12.27
C LEU A 187 5.67 3.30 -10.93
N HIS A 188 5.17 3.95 -9.88
CA HIS A 188 5.76 3.88 -8.54
C HIS A 188 5.68 2.47 -7.95
N GLN A 189 4.58 1.74 -8.19
CA GLN A 189 4.43 0.36 -7.74
C GLN A 189 5.45 -0.56 -8.40
N ALA A 190 5.66 -0.43 -9.69
CA ALA A 190 6.68 -1.18 -10.43
C ALA A 190 8.10 -0.83 -9.96
N GLN A 191 8.35 0.42 -9.56
CA GLN A 191 9.62 0.83 -8.94
C GLN A 191 9.80 0.29 -7.52
N ALA A 192 8.72 0.12 -6.77
CA ALA A 192 8.72 -0.29 -5.36
C ALA A 192 8.77 -1.81 -5.14
N ASN A 193 8.51 -2.62 -6.17
CA ASN A 193 8.33 -4.07 -6.03
C ASN A 193 9.65 -4.87 -5.88
N GLY A 194 10.80 -4.20 -5.89
CA GLY A 194 12.13 -4.79 -5.67
C GLY A 194 12.73 -5.54 -6.87
N ASN A 195 12.05 -5.57 -8.02
CA ASN A 195 12.59 -6.24 -9.21
C ASN A 195 13.58 -5.36 -9.97
N LEU A 196 13.32 -4.05 -10.04
CA LEU A 196 14.19 -3.06 -10.69
C LEU A 196 15.36 -2.68 -9.78
N SER A 197 16.58 -2.78 -10.29
CA SER A 197 17.76 -2.19 -9.65
C SER A 197 17.66 -0.66 -9.62
N PRO A 198 18.43 0.04 -8.76
CA PRO A 198 18.45 1.50 -8.74
C PRO A 198 18.77 2.15 -10.10
N GLN A 199 19.58 1.49 -10.94
CA GLN A 199 19.90 1.99 -12.28
C GLN A 199 18.74 1.78 -13.26
N GLU A 200 18.01 0.68 -13.15
CA GLU A 200 16.81 0.40 -13.95
C GLU A 200 15.63 1.29 -13.52
N ALA A 201 15.50 1.59 -12.23
CA ALA A 201 14.54 2.59 -11.73
C ALA A 201 14.82 3.99 -12.30
N VAL A 202 16.10 4.38 -12.43
CA VAL A 202 16.48 5.64 -13.11
C VAL A 202 16.10 5.62 -14.59
N LEU A 203 16.31 4.51 -15.31
CA LEU A 203 15.86 4.37 -16.71
C LEU A 203 14.34 4.53 -16.84
N THR A 204 13.54 4.01 -15.89
CA THR A 204 12.09 4.25 -15.90
C THR A 204 11.69 5.71 -15.68
N THR A 205 12.56 6.51 -15.08
CA THR A 205 12.34 7.95 -14.90
C THR A 205 12.52 8.72 -16.21
N GLU A 206 13.37 8.23 -17.12
CA GLU A 206 13.52 8.77 -18.48
C GLU A 206 12.31 8.45 -19.39
N PHE A 207 11.50 7.45 -19.04
CA PHE A 207 10.25 7.10 -19.74
C PHE A 207 9.04 7.93 -19.32
N LYS A 208 9.23 8.82 -18.34
CA LYS A 208 8.21 9.76 -17.88
C LYS A 208 7.89 10.78 -18.97
N PRO A 209 6.61 11.06 -19.27
CA PRO A 209 6.28 12.07 -20.27
C PRO A 209 6.76 13.49 -19.87
N ALA A 210 7.08 14.33 -20.85
CA ALA A 210 7.61 15.68 -20.63
C ALA A 210 6.60 16.58 -19.89
N ASP A 211 7.10 17.56 -19.10
CA ASP A 211 6.32 18.42 -18.18
C ASP A 211 5.61 17.67 -17.03
N PHE A 212 5.83 16.36 -16.86
CA PHE A 212 5.60 15.75 -15.56
C PHE A 212 6.65 16.30 -14.57
N GLY A 213 6.32 17.35 -13.82
CA GLY A 213 7.03 17.66 -12.58
C GLY A 213 7.04 16.44 -11.65
N GLU A 214 7.81 16.45 -10.56
CA GLU A 214 7.80 15.41 -9.50
C GLU A 214 6.41 15.14 -8.88
N GLY A 215 5.33 15.68 -9.45
CA GLY A 215 4.03 15.82 -8.83
C GLY A 215 4.01 17.13 -8.05
N GLN A 216 3.83 18.25 -8.76
CA GLN A 216 2.95 19.30 -8.24
C GLN A 216 1.54 19.08 -8.82
N GLY A 217 1.08 17.82 -8.84
CA GLY A 217 -0.34 17.62 -8.65
C GLY A 217 -0.65 18.06 -7.22
N ASP A 218 -1.89 18.45 -6.94
CA ASP A 218 -2.33 18.42 -5.55
C ASP A 218 -1.88 17.08 -4.95
N PRO A 219 -1.37 17.06 -3.70
CA PRO A 219 -0.99 15.80 -3.07
C PRO A 219 -2.11 14.79 -3.28
N PRO A 220 -1.82 13.52 -3.64
CA PRO A 220 -2.86 12.52 -3.80
C PRO A 220 -3.79 12.66 -2.61
N GLY A 221 -5.08 12.92 -2.88
CA GLY A 221 -6.04 13.18 -1.81
C GLY A 221 -5.88 12.08 -0.77
N ASP A 222 -5.88 12.44 0.52
CA ASP A 222 -5.65 11.44 1.55
C ASP A 222 -6.60 10.25 1.33
N PRO A 223 -6.10 9.01 1.33
CA PRO A 223 -6.96 7.85 1.23
C PRO A 223 -8.05 7.96 2.27
N ARG A 224 -9.28 7.61 1.90
CA ARG A 224 -10.46 7.86 2.75
C ARG A 224 -11.21 6.57 3.01
N ILE A 225 -11.34 6.20 4.28
CA ILE A 225 -12.16 5.07 4.70
C ILE A 225 -13.63 5.33 4.33
N THR A 226 -14.26 4.36 3.66
CA THR A 226 -15.68 4.38 3.31
C THR A 226 -16.46 3.35 4.13
N GLY A 227 -17.20 3.85 5.11
CA GLY A 227 -18.18 3.10 5.90
C GLY A 227 -17.73 2.77 7.34
N PRO A 228 -18.65 2.24 8.16
CA PRO A 228 -18.28 1.24 9.16
C PRO A 228 -17.93 -0.07 8.44
N ALA A 229 -17.25 -0.99 9.13
CA ALA A 229 -16.97 -2.32 8.58
C ALA A 229 -18.25 -3.15 8.44
N GLY A 230 -18.19 -4.18 7.59
CA GLY A 230 -19.24 -5.18 7.43
C GLY A 230 -19.53 -5.95 8.73
N GLN A 231 -20.59 -6.75 8.71
CA GLN A 231 -20.98 -7.58 9.86
C GLN A 231 -19.87 -8.60 10.18
N PRO A 232 -19.27 -8.57 11.40
CA PRO A 232 -18.23 -9.51 11.78
C PRO A 232 -18.73 -10.95 11.72
N GLN A 233 -17.92 -11.83 11.13
CA GLN A 233 -18.16 -13.27 11.05
C GLN A 233 -17.22 -13.98 12.01
N HIS A 234 -17.74 -14.92 12.80
CA HIS A 234 -16.92 -15.70 13.72
C HIS A 234 -15.87 -16.51 12.94
N GLU A 235 -14.63 -16.50 13.41
CA GLU A 235 -13.52 -17.20 12.76
C GLU A 235 -13.01 -18.36 13.63
N GLN A 236 -12.54 -18.07 14.84
CA GLN A 236 -12.01 -19.08 15.76
C GLN A 236 -12.11 -18.64 17.21
N ASN A 237 -11.78 -19.56 18.12
CA ASN A 237 -11.83 -19.36 19.57
C ASN A 237 -10.70 -20.06 20.35
N THR A 238 -9.55 -20.20 19.69
CA THR A 238 -8.33 -20.81 20.20
C THR A 238 -7.38 -19.78 20.80
N TYR A 239 -7.11 -18.68 20.10
CA TYR A 239 -6.19 -17.63 20.55
C TYR A 239 -6.89 -16.30 20.69
N ASP A 240 -6.42 -15.55 21.67
CA ASP A 240 -6.94 -14.24 22.02
C ASP A 240 -6.50 -13.21 20.98
N LEU A 241 -5.19 -13.08 20.73
CA LEU A 241 -4.63 -12.26 19.67
C LEU A 241 -4.29 -13.14 18.49
N GLN A 242 -4.63 -12.69 17.28
CA GLN A 242 -4.24 -13.42 16.08
C GLN A 242 -3.75 -12.51 14.97
N ASP A 243 -2.42 -12.34 14.91
CA ASP A 243 -1.77 -11.53 13.92
C ASP A 243 -1.33 -12.32 12.68
N GLN A 244 -1.30 -11.63 11.55
CA GLN A 244 -0.76 -12.13 10.29
C GLN A 244 -0.24 -10.98 9.44
N PHE A 245 0.48 -11.33 8.38
CA PHE A 245 0.88 -10.37 7.37
C PHE A 245 -0.30 -9.98 6.49
N GLN A 246 -0.33 -8.72 6.08
CA GLN A 246 -1.42 -8.10 5.31
C GLN A 246 -1.53 -8.60 3.86
N ASP A 247 -0.60 -9.46 3.42
CA ASP A 247 -0.68 -10.18 2.15
C ASP A 247 -1.20 -11.62 2.30
N GLY A 248 -1.55 -12.02 3.52
CA GLY A 248 -2.06 -13.36 3.85
C GLY A 248 -1.01 -14.47 3.77
N GLN A 249 0.27 -14.13 3.61
CA GLN A 249 1.36 -15.10 3.47
C GLN A 249 2.16 -15.23 4.77
N GLY A 250 2.83 -16.37 4.95
CA GLY A 250 3.63 -16.67 6.14
C GLY A 250 2.81 -17.25 7.30
N PRO A 251 3.41 -17.34 8.50
CA PRO A 251 2.75 -17.90 9.67
C PRO A 251 1.69 -16.95 10.23
N ILE A 252 0.71 -17.54 10.93
CA ILE A 252 -0.24 -16.83 11.77
C ILE A 252 0.24 -16.91 13.22
N PHE A 253 0.30 -15.77 13.89
CA PHE A 253 0.75 -15.66 15.27
C PHE A 253 -0.45 -15.67 16.20
N GLY A 254 -0.37 -16.42 17.30
CA GLY A 254 -1.41 -16.48 18.32
C GLY A 254 -0.89 -15.96 19.66
N GLY A 255 -1.73 -15.27 20.41
CA GLY A 255 -1.47 -14.87 21.80
C GLY A 255 -1.68 -16.02 22.80
N ASP A 256 -2.26 -15.69 23.95
CA ASP A 256 -2.60 -16.66 24.98
C ASP A 256 -3.78 -17.55 24.52
N PRO A 257 -3.59 -18.88 24.53
CA PRO A 257 -4.61 -19.80 24.07
C PRO A 257 -5.74 -19.95 25.09
N ARG A 258 -6.93 -20.34 24.64
CA ARG A 258 -7.98 -20.86 25.51
C ARG A 258 -7.42 -21.96 26.42
N ASP A 259 -7.90 -22.00 27.66
CA ASP A 259 -7.51 -22.98 28.65
C ASP A 259 -7.41 -24.41 28.10
N GLY A 260 -6.26 -25.05 28.36
CA GLY A 260 -5.97 -26.43 27.95
C GLY A 260 -5.47 -26.58 26.51
N LEU A 261 -5.42 -25.50 25.70
CA LEU A 261 -4.85 -25.53 24.36
C LEU A 261 -3.37 -25.12 24.36
N PRO A 262 -2.55 -25.64 23.43
CA PRO A 262 -1.14 -25.27 23.33
C PRO A 262 -0.99 -23.82 22.84
N ARG A 263 0.16 -23.20 23.18
CA ARG A 263 0.54 -21.89 22.64
C ARG A 263 0.81 -21.97 21.14
N SER A 264 0.64 -20.85 20.43
CA SER A 264 0.93 -20.76 19.01
C SER A 264 2.38 -21.15 18.72
N PRO A 265 2.64 -22.21 17.93
CA PRO A 265 3.99 -22.63 17.60
C PRO A 265 4.81 -21.51 16.93
N ALA A 266 4.18 -20.72 16.05
CA ALA A 266 4.85 -19.62 15.36
C ALA A 266 5.27 -18.51 16.34
N SER A 267 4.38 -18.12 17.26
CA SER A 267 4.71 -17.12 18.29
C SER A 267 5.83 -17.61 19.20
N GLN A 268 5.85 -18.89 19.56
CA GLN A 268 6.85 -19.48 20.46
C GLN A 268 8.29 -19.42 19.92
N LEU A 269 8.49 -19.19 18.62
CA LEU A 269 9.81 -18.99 18.04
C LEU A 269 10.42 -17.61 18.42
N ALA A 270 9.59 -16.62 18.72
CA ALA A 270 10.01 -15.29 19.17
C ALA A 270 10.33 -15.29 20.69
N GLN A 271 11.37 -16.01 21.08
CA GLN A 271 11.72 -16.19 22.50
C GLN A 271 12.20 -14.90 23.15
N GLY A 272 11.53 -14.50 24.23
CA GLY A 272 11.94 -13.41 25.10
C GLY A 272 12.89 -13.88 26.22
N PRO A 273 13.16 -13.02 27.21
CA PRO A 273 13.91 -13.39 28.41
C PRO A 273 13.32 -14.63 29.12
N PRO A 274 14.13 -15.38 29.90
CA PRO A 274 13.64 -16.53 30.66
C PRO A 274 12.44 -16.17 31.56
N GLY A 275 11.41 -17.00 31.54
CA GLY A 275 10.17 -16.79 32.31
C GLY A 275 9.13 -15.91 31.61
N THR A 276 9.42 -15.39 30.42
CA THR A 276 8.48 -14.62 29.61
C THR A 276 7.78 -15.48 28.56
N ARG A 277 6.73 -14.92 27.94
CA ARG A 277 6.03 -15.54 26.80
C ARG A 277 5.78 -14.52 25.70
N PRO A 278 5.89 -14.89 24.42
CA PRO A 278 5.56 -13.99 23.32
C PRO A 278 4.05 -13.81 23.17
N LEU A 279 3.62 -12.55 23.08
CA LEU A 279 2.29 -12.14 22.62
C LEU A 279 2.49 -11.29 21.35
N PRO A 280 1.88 -11.66 20.20
CA PRO A 280 2.04 -10.88 18.98
C PRO A 280 1.30 -9.54 19.13
N THR A 281 1.90 -8.47 18.62
CA THR A 281 1.35 -7.11 18.73
C THR A 281 1.12 -6.42 17.38
N GLY A 282 1.62 -7.03 16.31
CA GLY A 282 1.50 -6.53 14.95
C GLY A 282 2.49 -7.19 14.00
N THR A 283 2.38 -6.84 12.72
CA THR A 283 3.31 -7.26 11.66
C THR A 283 3.66 -6.08 10.76
N ALA A 284 4.68 -6.26 9.93
CA ALA A 284 5.04 -5.38 8.82
C ALA A 284 5.58 -6.21 7.64
N LEU A 285 5.30 -5.76 6.42
CA LEU A 285 6.07 -6.16 5.25
C LEU A 285 7.20 -5.15 5.08
N GLY A 286 8.43 -5.66 5.01
CA GLY A 286 9.66 -4.94 4.74
C GLY A 286 10.01 -4.87 3.25
N PRO A 287 11.14 -4.24 2.88
CA PRO A 287 11.67 -4.31 1.52
C PRO A 287 11.98 -5.76 1.13
N ASP A 288 12.07 -6.03 -0.17
CA ASP A 288 12.54 -7.32 -0.72
C ASP A 288 11.80 -8.56 -0.19
N GLY A 289 10.56 -8.40 0.24
CA GLY A 289 9.73 -9.48 0.78
C GLY A 289 10.03 -9.85 2.24
N HIS A 290 10.79 -9.02 2.96
CA HIS A 290 11.03 -9.22 4.38
C HIS A 290 9.72 -9.20 5.19
N ARG A 291 9.63 -10.02 6.22
CA ARG A 291 8.41 -10.22 7.03
C ARG A 291 8.69 -10.00 8.50
N TYR A 292 8.37 -8.82 9.01
CA TYR A 292 8.61 -8.49 10.41
C TYR A 292 7.38 -8.76 11.28
N ALA A 293 7.55 -9.51 12.35
CA ALA A 293 6.54 -9.71 13.38
C ALA A 293 6.99 -9.05 14.68
N PHE A 294 6.04 -8.41 15.37
CA PHE A 294 6.28 -7.63 16.58
C PHE A 294 5.68 -8.36 17.78
N PHE A 295 6.41 -8.39 18.88
CA PHE A 295 6.00 -9.12 20.08
C PHE A 295 6.22 -8.32 21.35
N SER A 296 5.28 -8.49 22.28
CA SER A 296 5.47 -8.27 23.71
C SER A 296 5.92 -9.57 24.36
N ASN A 297 6.74 -9.49 25.41
CA ASN A 297 7.25 -10.64 26.15
C ASN A 297 6.98 -10.50 27.67
N PRO A 298 5.72 -10.52 28.13
CA PRO A 298 5.40 -10.41 29.55
C PRO A 298 5.83 -11.63 30.36
N ASP A 299 6.17 -11.40 31.62
CA ASP A 299 6.52 -12.42 32.63
C ASP A 299 5.31 -12.86 33.49
N GLY A 300 4.16 -12.20 33.33
CA GLY A 300 2.95 -12.46 34.10
C GLY A 300 2.89 -11.75 35.46
N SER A 301 3.87 -10.91 35.79
CA SER A 301 3.82 -10.08 36.98
C SER A 301 2.71 -9.02 36.88
N VAL A 302 1.97 -8.82 37.97
CA VAL A 302 0.91 -7.82 38.06
C VAL A 302 1.40 -6.67 38.92
N GLN A 303 1.37 -5.46 38.36
CA GLN A 303 1.75 -4.23 39.06
C GLN A 303 0.64 -3.19 38.90
N GLU A 304 0.29 -2.51 39.99
CA GLU A 304 -0.74 -1.48 39.97
C GLU A 304 -0.38 -0.36 38.98
N GLY A 305 -1.34 0.03 38.14
CA GLY A 305 -1.16 1.10 37.15
C GLY A 305 -0.32 0.71 35.92
N VAL A 306 0.05 -0.56 35.77
CA VAL A 306 0.81 -1.08 34.62
C VAL A 306 -0.01 -2.12 33.87
N ASN A 307 -0.04 -2.02 32.55
CA ASN A 307 -0.54 -3.07 31.67
C ASN A 307 0.47 -4.22 31.64
N GLN A 308 0.18 -5.28 32.39
CA GLN A 308 0.99 -6.50 32.52
C GLN A 308 1.20 -7.29 31.22
N PHE A 309 0.45 -6.99 30.16
CA PHE A 309 0.57 -7.65 28.86
C PHE A 309 1.47 -6.86 27.88
N ALA A 310 1.76 -5.59 28.17
CA ALA A 310 2.54 -4.71 27.33
C ALA A 310 3.96 -4.51 27.89
N THR A 311 4.95 -5.09 27.21
CA THR A 311 6.39 -4.85 27.42
C THR A 311 6.97 -4.03 26.28
N ASN A 312 8.24 -3.62 26.39
CA ASN A 312 8.99 -3.13 25.24
C ASN A 312 8.84 -4.13 24.08
N GLY A 313 8.54 -3.61 22.90
CA GLY A 313 8.38 -4.43 21.72
C GLY A 313 9.70 -5.11 21.34
N SER A 314 9.61 -6.29 20.75
CA SER A 314 10.71 -6.91 20.02
C SER A 314 10.28 -7.19 18.58
N VAL A 315 11.23 -7.13 17.67
CA VAL A 315 11.00 -7.35 16.24
C VAL A 315 11.75 -8.59 15.80
N TRP A 316 11.07 -9.43 15.03
CA TRP A 316 11.58 -10.68 14.51
C TRP A 316 11.31 -10.76 13.01
N ASP A 317 12.30 -11.18 12.25
CA ASP A 317 12.21 -11.43 10.82
C ASP A 317 11.79 -12.90 10.59
N TYR A 318 10.60 -13.08 10.04
CA TYR A 318 9.95 -14.35 9.70
C TYR A 318 9.98 -14.63 8.20
N THR A 319 10.90 -14.03 7.45
CA THR A 319 11.07 -14.32 6.02
C THR A 319 11.39 -15.79 5.77
N ASP A 320 12.16 -16.42 6.66
CA ASP A 320 12.18 -17.87 6.84
C ASP A 320 11.39 -18.24 8.11
N PRO A 321 10.12 -18.69 7.98
CA PRO A 321 9.28 -19.02 9.12
C PRO A 321 9.80 -20.18 9.99
N ALA A 322 10.69 -21.03 9.44
CA ALA A 322 11.29 -22.13 10.19
C ALA A 322 12.45 -21.66 11.08
N HIS A 323 13.09 -20.54 10.72
CA HIS A 323 14.26 -20.01 11.41
C HIS A 323 14.17 -18.47 11.54
N PRO A 324 13.18 -17.95 12.28
CA PRO A 324 13.04 -16.51 12.43
C PRO A 324 14.23 -15.91 13.17
N VAL A 325 14.63 -14.72 12.76
CA VAL A 325 15.81 -14.02 13.28
C VAL A 325 15.36 -12.81 14.08
N LYS A 326 15.85 -12.66 15.31
CA LYS A 326 15.59 -11.44 16.10
C LYS A 326 16.28 -10.25 15.42
N VAL A 327 15.48 -9.25 15.05
CA VAL A 327 15.94 -8.00 14.43
C VAL A 327 16.46 -7.05 15.50
N GLY A 328 15.69 -6.87 16.58
CA GLY A 328 16.07 -5.99 17.68
C GLY A 328 14.93 -5.76 18.68
N ASP A 329 15.22 -4.97 19.72
CA ASP A 329 14.24 -4.51 20.69
C ASP A 329 13.82 -3.06 20.37
N LEU A 330 12.62 -2.68 20.78
CA LEU A 330 12.01 -1.36 20.60
C LEU A 330 11.81 -0.68 21.96
N PRO A 331 12.88 -0.08 22.54
CA PRO A 331 12.81 0.50 23.86
C PRO A 331 11.83 1.68 23.90
N GLY A 332 10.84 1.61 24.79
CA GLY A 332 9.81 2.65 24.95
C GLY A 332 8.71 2.62 23.90
N ILE A 333 8.65 1.59 23.05
CA ILE A 333 7.58 1.37 22.08
C ILE A 333 6.87 0.07 22.46
N PHE A 334 5.61 0.16 22.83
CA PHE A 334 4.79 -0.95 23.32
C PHE A 334 3.72 -1.29 22.27
N GLN A 335 3.27 -2.54 22.22
CA GLN A 335 2.19 -2.99 21.30
C GLN A 335 2.43 -2.53 19.84
N ALA A 336 3.65 -2.75 19.35
CA ALA A 336 4.13 -2.16 18.12
C ALA A 336 3.61 -2.90 16.87
N SER A 337 3.45 -2.14 15.79
CA SER A 337 3.29 -2.62 14.42
C SER A 337 4.04 -1.69 13.46
N GLY A 338 4.13 -2.04 12.18
CA GLY A 338 4.84 -1.20 11.25
C GLY A 338 4.49 -1.42 9.79
N ALA A 339 5.03 -0.55 8.95
CA ALA A 339 4.94 -0.66 7.51
C ALA A 339 6.22 -0.12 6.87
N TYR A 340 6.59 -0.68 5.72
CA TYR A 340 7.64 -0.14 4.88
C TYR A 340 7.08 0.94 3.96
N ASP A 341 7.74 2.09 3.95
CA ASP A 341 7.50 3.16 3.00
C ASP A 341 8.50 3.04 1.83
N PRO A 342 8.08 2.51 0.67
CA PRO A 342 8.97 2.37 -0.48
C PRO A 342 9.37 3.72 -1.09
N ALA A 343 8.59 4.79 -0.88
CA ALA A 343 8.92 6.10 -1.44
C ALA A 343 10.14 6.73 -0.76
N THR A 344 10.32 6.44 0.54
CA THR A 344 11.46 6.97 1.31
C THR A 344 12.50 5.91 1.66
N GLY A 345 12.19 4.63 1.40
CA GLY A 345 13.04 3.50 1.75
C GLY A 345 13.15 3.28 3.25
N ARG A 346 12.10 3.59 4.03
CA ARG A 346 12.15 3.59 5.51
C ARG A 346 11.09 2.70 6.12
N MET A 347 11.38 2.17 7.30
CA MET A 347 10.36 1.59 8.16
C MET A 347 9.65 2.68 8.95
N VAL A 348 8.34 2.56 9.02
CA VAL A 348 7.45 3.37 9.85
C VAL A 348 6.88 2.47 10.92
N ILE A 349 7.05 2.84 12.19
CA ILE A 349 6.64 2.06 13.35
C ILE A 349 5.63 2.87 14.15
N VAL A 350 4.54 2.24 14.55
CA VAL A 350 3.57 2.79 15.50
C VAL A 350 3.50 1.89 16.72
N GLY A 351 3.33 2.48 17.89
CA GLY A 351 3.11 1.77 19.13
C GLY A 351 2.74 2.72 20.26
N ASN A 352 2.31 2.16 21.38
CA ASN A 352 2.03 2.91 22.58
C ASN A 352 3.33 3.47 23.17
N THR A 353 3.29 4.70 23.67
CA THR A 353 4.47 5.39 24.25
C THR A 353 4.76 5.00 25.70
N SER A 354 3.82 4.29 26.34
CA SER A 354 4.01 3.68 27.65
C SER A 354 3.13 2.44 27.79
N ASN A 355 3.37 1.67 28.86
CA ASN A 355 2.48 0.60 29.31
C ASN A 355 1.66 0.99 30.55
N ARG A 356 1.49 2.29 30.84
CA ARG A 356 0.70 2.73 31.99
C ARG A 356 -0.79 2.59 31.68
N THR A 357 -1.53 2.03 32.62
CA THR A 357 -2.99 1.89 32.48
C THR A 357 -3.64 3.27 32.32
N GLY A 358 -4.45 3.42 31.28
CA GLY A 358 -5.15 4.68 30.96
C GLY A 358 -4.33 5.68 30.13
N ASP A 359 -3.07 5.40 29.83
CA ASP A 359 -2.32 6.17 28.83
C ASP A 359 -2.68 5.67 27.42
N LEU A 360 -3.32 6.53 26.64
CA LEU A 360 -3.80 6.21 25.29
C LEU A 360 -2.88 6.74 24.19
N ASN A 361 -1.71 7.29 24.54
CA ASN A 361 -0.81 7.92 23.56
C ASN A 361 -0.10 6.87 22.69
N ARG A 362 -0.34 6.95 21.38
CA ARG A 362 0.41 6.21 20.35
C ARG A 362 1.41 7.11 19.64
N GLY A 363 2.66 6.71 19.66
CA GLY A 363 3.74 7.37 18.95
C GLY A 363 3.94 6.82 17.54
N LEU A 364 4.57 7.63 16.70
CA LEU A 364 5.06 7.30 15.37
C LEU A 364 6.58 7.43 15.38
N TRP A 365 7.28 6.43 14.87
CA TRP A 365 8.73 6.44 14.67
C TRP A 365 9.06 6.11 13.23
N VAL A 366 10.10 6.73 12.70
CA VAL A 366 10.57 6.50 11.33
C VAL A 366 12.06 6.17 11.37
N SER A 367 12.47 5.12 10.66
CA SER A 367 13.88 4.73 10.57
C SER A 367 14.68 5.66 9.64
N GLY A 368 16.01 5.52 9.65
CA GLY A 368 16.82 5.90 8.51
C GLY A 368 16.48 5.04 7.27
N PRO A 369 16.91 5.44 6.06
CA PRO A 369 16.78 4.59 4.88
C PRO A 369 17.42 3.22 5.12
N ILE A 370 16.77 2.17 4.63
CA ILE A 370 17.24 0.80 4.79
C ILE A 370 18.49 0.61 3.93
N ASP A 371 19.54 0.08 4.56
CA ASP A 371 20.74 -0.39 3.88
C ASP A 371 20.49 -1.82 3.35
N PRO A 372 20.50 -2.06 2.02
CA PRO A 372 20.30 -3.40 1.47
C PRO A 372 21.37 -4.42 1.92
N ALA A 373 22.56 -3.95 2.31
CA ALA A 373 23.60 -4.82 2.88
C ALA A 373 23.34 -5.19 4.35
N ASN A 374 22.47 -4.44 5.03
CA ASN A 374 22.06 -4.66 6.41
C ASN A 374 20.56 -4.36 6.58
N PRO A 375 19.69 -5.20 5.99
CA PRO A 375 18.26 -4.92 5.89
C PRO A 375 17.57 -4.86 7.26
N ASN A 376 18.15 -5.43 8.31
CA ASN A 376 17.65 -5.37 9.69
C ASN A 376 18.21 -4.20 10.51
N GLY A 377 19.16 -3.44 9.98
CA GLY A 377 19.81 -2.33 10.68
C GLY A 377 18.88 -1.16 11.02
N TRP A 378 17.74 -1.05 10.33
CA TRP A 378 16.77 0.04 10.50
C TRP A 378 16.29 0.20 11.94
N VAL A 379 16.18 -0.90 12.69
CA VAL A 379 15.64 -0.91 14.07
C VAL A 379 16.45 0.00 15.01
N THR A 380 17.75 0.14 14.75
CA THR A 380 18.66 0.97 15.56
C THR A 380 18.63 2.45 15.18
N SER A 381 17.97 2.79 14.08
CA SER A 381 17.94 4.14 13.51
C SER A 381 16.60 4.86 13.70
N LEU A 382 15.65 4.26 14.42
CA LEU A 382 14.32 4.81 14.65
C LEU A 382 14.39 6.17 15.36
N GLN A 383 13.71 7.16 14.80
CA GLN A 383 13.55 8.49 15.37
C GLN A 383 12.06 8.80 15.59
N PRO A 384 11.68 9.43 16.71
CA PRO A 384 10.30 9.84 16.95
C PRO A 384 9.88 10.89 15.92
N ALA A 385 8.68 10.72 15.36
CA ALA A 385 8.09 11.59 14.35
C ALA A 385 6.84 12.35 14.85
N GLY A 386 6.24 11.90 15.95
CA GLY A 386 5.08 12.55 16.57
C GLY A 386 4.13 11.52 17.19
N ASN A 387 2.96 11.96 17.62
CA ASN A 387 1.89 11.08 18.08
C ASN A 387 0.79 11.01 17.03
N VAL A 388 0.33 9.81 16.70
CA VAL A 388 -0.77 9.63 15.74
C VAL A 388 -2.09 10.08 16.37
N SER A 389 -3.01 10.58 15.55
CA SER A 389 -4.35 11.01 15.98
C SER A 389 -5.33 9.85 16.20
N LEU A 390 -4.83 8.66 16.54
CA LEU A 390 -5.61 7.47 16.87
C LEU A 390 -5.20 6.94 18.26
N PRO A 391 -5.79 7.46 19.34
CA PRO A 391 -5.46 7.03 20.69
C PRO A 391 -5.88 5.58 20.93
N GLY A 392 -5.18 4.88 21.82
CA GLY A 392 -5.61 3.58 22.33
C GLY A 392 -4.62 2.88 23.23
N ASP A 393 -5.14 2.00 24.10
CA ASP A 393 -4.41 1.18 25.06
C ASP A 393 -4.37 -0.31 24.69
N ARG A 394 -4.85 -0.64 23.49
CA ARG A 394 -4.85 -1.99 22.93
C ARG A 394 -4.05 -2.07 21.63
N GLU A 395 -4.03 -3.25 21.01
CA GLU A 395 -3.25 -3.53 19.81
C GLU A 395 -3.70 -2.67 18.61
N SER A 396 -2.76 -2.44 17.71
CA SER A 396 -2.97 -1.66 16.50
C SER A 396 -2.09 -2.18 15.38
N GLN A 397 -2.53 -2.01 14.14
CA GLN A 397 -1.74 -2.39 12.98
C GLN A 397 -1.65 -1.23 11.98
N LEU A 398 -0.41 -0.83 11.70
CA LEU A 398 -0.05 0.04 10.58
C LEU A 398 0.17 -0.81 9.33
N VAL A 399 -0.39 -0.39 8.20
CA VAL A 399 -0.15 -1.00 6.89
C VAL A 399 0.05 0.06 5.81
N SER A 400 0.84 -0.27 4.80
CA SER A 400 0.87 0.46 3.52
C SER A 400 -0.31 0.00 2.66
N LEU A 401 -1.04 0.95 2.08
CA LEU A 401 -2.19 0.68 1.21
C LEU A 401 -1.72 0.43 -0.22
N LYS A 402 -2.40 -0.47 -0.94
CA LYS A 402 -2.09 -0.78 -2.35
C LYS A 402 -2.35 0.41 -3.28
N GLY A 403 -3.37 1.22 -2.99
CA GLY A 403 -3.69 2.45 -3.71
C GLY A 403 -2.78 3.63 -3.36
N GLY A 404 -1.87 3.45 -2.42
CA GLY A 404 -0.94 4.47 -1.92
C GLY A 404 -1.37 5.04 -0.56
N GLY A 405 -0.38 5.46 0.22
CA GLY A 405 -0.57 5.96 1.59
C GLY A 405 -0.57 4.85 2.64
N PHE A 406 -1.01 5.22 3.83
CA PHE A 406 -0.93 4.42 5.05
C PHE A 406 -2.29 4.38 5.72
N MET A 407 -2.53 3.27 6.41
CA MET A 407 -3.65 3.12 7.31
C MET A 407 -3.17 2.57 8.64
N LEU A 408 -3.61 3.21 9.72
CA LEU A 408 -3.48 2.66 11.06
C LEU A 408 -4.88 2.30 11.56
N VAL A 409 -5.06 1.03 11.93
CA VAL A 409 -6.25 0.56 12.64
C VAL A 409 -5.87 0.21 14.07
N GLY A 410 -6.73 0.52 15.04
CA GLY A 410 -6.45 0.27 16.44
C GLY A 410 -7.70 0.12 17.29
N ALA A 411 -7.54 -0.54 18.42
CA ALA A 411 -8.58 -0.68 19.42
C ALA A 411 -8.22 0.09 20.70
N THR A 412 -9.26 0.39 21.48
CA THR A 412 -9.18 1.03 22.80
C THR A 412 -10.18 0.34 23.71
N ASN A 413 -9.82 0.16 24.98
CA ASN A 413 -10.68 -0.47 25.95
C ASN A 413 -12.02 0.28 26.09
N GLY A 414 -13.13 -0.41 25.79
CA GLY A 414 -14.47 0.15 25.90
C GLY A 414 -14.92 1.08 24.76
N ASP A 415 -14.13 1.21 23.68
CA ASP A 415 -14.48 2.03 22.51
C ASP A 415 -14.49 1.19 21.22
N ALA A 416 -14.94 1.77 20.11
CA ALA A 416 -14.94 1.14 18.80
C ALA A 416 -13.51 0.81 18.32
N VAL A 417 -13.37 -0.22 17.48
CA VAL A 417 -12.22 -0.32 16.58
C VAL A 417 -12.31 0.85 15.61
N GLN A 418 -11.25 1.65 15.53
CA GLN A 418 -11.17 2.84 14.69
C GLN A 418 -9.96 2.74 13.76
N ALA A 419 -10.01 3.45 12.64
CA ALA A 419 -8.88 3.59 11.74
C ALA A 419 -8.69 5.04 11.29
N ILE A 420 -7.45 5.37 10.96
CA ILE A 420 -7.05 6.61 10.28
C ILE A 420 -6.27 6.26 9.02
N THR A 421 -6.36 7.13 8.03
CA THR A 421 -5.67 7.01 6.75
C THR A 421 -5.01 8.33 6.38
N ALA A 422 -3.86 8.26 5.72
CA ALA A 422 -3.15 9.42 5.20
C ALA A 422 -2.21 9.03 4.05
N ALA A 423 -1.91 9.96 3.16
CA ALA A 423 -0.99 9.74 2.05
C ALA A 423 0.46 9.57 2.52
N THR A 424 0.80 10.09 3.70
CA THR A 424 2.14 10.01 4.30
C THR A 424 2.07 9.57 5.76
N PRO A 425 3.16 9.04 6.34
CA PRO A 425 3.20 8.72 7.77
C PRO A 425 2.90 9.92 8.66
N GLN A 426 3.39 11.10 8.30
CA GLN A 426 3.16 12.34 9.05
C GLN A 426 1.69 12.77 9.03
N GLY A 427 0.95 12.51 7.94
CA GLY A 427 -0.48 12.80 7.88
C GLY A 427 -1.30 12.03 8.91
N LEU A 428 -0.82 10.87 9.38
CA LEU A 428 -1.45 10.10 10.46
C LEU A 428 -1.45 10.82 11.82
N ILE A 429 -0.68 11.90 11.98
CA ILE A 429 -0.67 12.73 13.20
C ILE A 429 -1.92 13.61 13.29
N THR A 430 -2.54 13.94 12.15
CA THR A 430 -3.69 14.86 12.08
C THR A 430 -4.93 14.25 11.45
N ALA A 431 -4.85 13.00 10.97
CA ALA A 431 -5.96 12.29 10.35
C ALA A 431 -7.13 12.08 11.33
N ALA A 432 -8.36 12.17 10.84
CA ALA A 432 -9.55 11.99 11.67
C ALA A 432 -9.91 10.50 11.82
N PRO A 433 -10.05 9.97 13.05
CA PRO A 433 -10.49 8.59 13.26
C PRO A 433 -11.87 8.29 12.69
N VAL A 434 -12.00 7.16 12.03
CA VAL A 434 -13.26 6.60 11.52
C VAL A 434 -13.59 5.32 12.29
N PRO A 435 -14.75 5.23 12.96
CA PRO A 435 -15.18 4.02 13.63
C PRO A 435 -15.55 2.92 12.62
N LEU A 436 -14.96 1.74 12.80
CA LEU A 436 -15.16 0.56 11.95
C LEU A 436 -16.09 -0.46 12.60
N VAL A 437 -15.79 -0.86 13.85
CA VAL A 437 -16.55 -1.88 14.60
C VAL A 437 -16.92 -1.31 15.96
N THR A 438 -18.22 -1.15 16.21
CA THR A 438 -18.72 -0.56 17.47
C THR A 438 -18.87 -1.61 18.57
N GLN A 439 -18.88 -1.17 19.84
CA GLN A 439 -19.16 -2.05 20.99
C GLN A 439 -20.54 -2.71 20.92
N GLY A 440 -21.51 -2.11 20.22
CA GLY A 440 -22.83 -2.72 20.00
C GLY A 440 -22.80 -3.84 18.95
N THR A 441 -21.85 -3.81 18.03
CA THR A 441 -21.64 -4.86 17.02
C THR A 441 -20.80 -5.99 17.58
N LEU A 442 -19.69 -5.64 18.24
CA LEU A 442 -18.75 -6.57 18.81
C LEU A 442 -18.21 -5.98 20.11
N PRO A 443 -18.66 -6.46 21.29
CA PRO A 443 -18.15 -5.95 22.56
C PRO A 443 -16.75 -6.49 22.82
N SER A 444 -16.01 -5.85 23.74
CA SER A 444 -14.72 -6.36 24.26
C SER A 444 -13.64 -6.59 23.19
N VAL A 445 -13.68 -5.81 22.11
CA VAL A 445 -12.61 -5.76 21.11
C VAL A 445 -11.31 -5.31 21.76
N TYR A 446 -10.20 -5.86 21.29
CA TYR A 446 -8.90 -5.42 21.76
C TYR A 446 -7.79 -5.51 20.71
N GLY A 447 -7.90 -6.29 19.63
CA GLY A 447 -6.84 -6.30 18.61
C GLY A 447 -7.35 -6.40 17.18
N PRO A 448 -7.25 -5.33 16.36
CA PRO A 448 -7.50 -5.41 14.94
C PRO A 448 -6.23 -5.83 14.18
N THR A 449 -6.38 -6.74 13.24
CA THR A 449 -5.32 -7.19 12.33
C THR A 449 -5.81 -7.12 10.88
N VAL A 450 -5.15 -6.36 10.02
CA VAL A 450 -5.33 -6.40 8.57
C VAL A 450 -4.77 -7.71 8.02
N THR A 451 -5.66 -8.51 7.43
CA THR A 451 -5.35 -9.86 6.94
C THR A 451 -5.13 -9.92 5.43
N GLY A 452 -5.57 -8.88 4.72
CA GLY A 452 -5.55 -8.83 3.27
C GLY A 452 -6.00 -7.47 2.75
N THR A 453 -5.55 -7.12 1.55
CA THR A 453 -6.06 -5.96 0.81
C THR A 453 -6.14 -6.25 -0.69
N THR A 454 -7.18 -5.72 -1.34
CA THR A 454 -7.40 -5.81 -2.79
C THR A 454 -7.83 -4.45 -3.35
N LEU A 455 -7.01 -3.87 -4.24
CA LEU A 455 -7.31 -2.63 -4.95
C LEU A 455 -7.99 -2.92 -6.29
N ASP A 456 -9.10 -2.24 -6.54
CA ASP A 456 -9.66 -2.09 -7.89
C ASP A 456 -8.97 -0.90 -8.58
N PRO A 457 -8.11 -1.12 -9.59
CA PRO A 457 -7.37 -0.06 -10.25
C PRO A 457 -8.25 0.87 -11.09
N VAL A 458 -9.48 0.46 -11.43
CA VAL A 458 -10.41 1.26 -12.24
C VAL A 458 -11.15 2.28 -11.37
N THR A 459 -11.60 1.85 -10.19
CA THR A 459 -12.40 2.69 -9.29
C THR A 459 -11.58 3.37 -8.19
N GLY A 460 -10.34 2.92 -7.97
CA GLY A 460 -9.51 3.36 -6.85
C GLY A 460 -10.01 2.84 -5.50
N LEU A 461 -10.95 1.90 -5.48
CA LEU A 461 -11.52 1.34 -4.26
C LEU A 461 -10.66 0.16 -3.76
N GLU A 462 -10.08 0.30 -2.59
CA GLU A 462 -9.31 -0.74 -1.92
C GLU A 462 -10.17 -1.43 -0.86
N THR A 463 -10.40 -2.74 -1.01
CA THR A 463 -11.08 -3.57 0.00
C THR A 463 -10.07 -4.09 1.00
N ILE A 464 -10.26 -3.74 2.27
CA ILE A 464 -9.46 -4.21 3.39
C ILE A 464 -10.17 -5.39 4.06
N GLN A 465 -9.45 -6.50 4.25
CA GLN A 465 -9.86 -7.59 5.12
C GLN A 465 -9.25 -7.38 6.50
N MET A 466 -10.08 -7.46 7.54
CA MET A 466 -9.68 -7.24 8.92
C MET A 466 -10.18 -8.37 9.81
N ARG A 467 -9.30 -8.87 10.66
CA ARG A 467 -9.62 -9.69 11.82
C ARG A 467 -9.74 -8.79 13.05
N VAL A 468 -10.69 -9.08 13.93
CA VAL A 468 -10.87 -8.41 15.22
C VAL A 468 -10.87 -9.45 16.32
N SER A 469 -9.93 -9.29 17.24
CA SER A 469 -9.75 -10.09 18.44
C SER A 469 -10.65 -9.57 19.57
N THR A 470 -11.28 -10.49 20.29
CA THR A 470 -12.22 -10.22 21.37
C THR A 470 -11.96 -11.11 22.57
N TRP A 471 -12.26 -10.58 23.75
CA TRP A 471 -12.25 -11.34 24.99
C TRP A 471 -13.61 -11.20 25.71
N PRO A 472 -14.53 -12.17 25.57
CA PRO A 472 -15.85 -12.13 26.16
C PRO A 472 -15.76 -12.08 27.69
N PHE A 473 -16.46 -11.10 28.27
CA PHE A 473 -16.57 -10.95 29.71
C PHE A 473 -17.73 -11.77 30.27
N ASN A 474 -17.48 -12.58 31.31
CA ASN A 474 -18.52 -13.23 32.09
C ASN A 474 -18.59 -12.63 33.50
N PRO A 475 -19.62 -11.83 33.83
CA PRO A 475 -19.75 -11.24 35.17
C PRO A 475 -19.89 -12.25 36.30
N ALA A 476 -20.36 -13.47 36.01
CA ALA A 476 -20.56 -14.53 37.00
C ALA A 476 -19.31 -15.37 37.26
N ASP A 477 -18.30 -15.29 36.39
CA ASP A 477 -17.04 -16.01 36.52
C ASP A 477 -15.87 -15.09 36.12
N PRO A 478 -15.22 -14.43 37.09
CA PRO A 478 -14.08 -13.55 36.85
C PRO A 478 -12.87 -14.24 36.23
N ASN A 479 -12.80 -15.57 36.28
CA ASN A 479 -11.73 -16.36 35.66
C ASN A 479 -12.11 -16.87 34.27
N PHE A 480 -13.30 -16.53 33.76
CA PHE A 480 -13.75 -16.94 32.46
C PHE A 480 -12.86 -16.35 31.37
N TYR A 481 -12.18 -17.22 30.64
CA TYR A 481 -11.31 -16.85 29.54
C TYR A 481 -11.70 -17.60 28.27
N ASP A 482 -12.40 -16.91 27.36
CA ASP A 482 -12.88 -17.48 26.11
C ASP A 482 -12.50 -16.63 24.89
N PRO A 483 -11.24 -16.64 24.45
CA PRO A 483 -10.80 -15.79 23.37
C PRO A 483 -11.53 -16.09 22.05
N ASN A 484 -11.85 -15.07 21.27
CA ASN A 484 -12.49 -15.22 19.97
C ASN A 484 -11.93 -14.22 18.95
N THR A 485 -11.81 -14.63 17.69
CA THR A 485 -11.57 -13.70 16.57
C THR A 485 -12.71 -13.72 15.56
N TRP A 486 -12.85 -12.60 14.88
CA TRP A 486 -13.91 -12.33 13.93
C TRP A 486 -13.33 -11.69 12.68
N THR A 487 -13.78 -12.08 11.49
CA THR A 487 -13.38 -11.42 10.24
C THR A 487 -14.45 -10.45 9.76
N THR A 488 -14.03 -9.31 9.23
CA THR A 488 -14.88 -8.33 8.57
C THR A 488 -14.12 -7.67 7.42
N THR A 489 -14.81 -6.83 6.65
CA THR A 489 -14.21 -6.04 5.57
C THR A 489 -14.72 -4.60 5.63
N PHE A 490 -13.91 -3.68 5.13
CA PHE A 490 -14.29 -2.30 4.85
C PHE A 490 -13.50 -1.81 3.65
N THR A 491 -13.79 -0.61 3.17
CA THR A 491 -13.14 -0.08 1.97
C THR A 491 -12.45 1.24 2.25
N VAL A 492 -11.39 1.50 1.48
CA VAL A 492 -10.64 2.76 1.43
C VAL A 492 -10.68 3.27 0.00
N GLN A 493 -11.09 4.52 -0.19
CA GLN A 493 -11.10 5.20 -1.47
C GLN A 493 -9.78 5.94 -1.66
N HIS A 494 -9.14 5.74 -2.80
CA HIS A 494 -7.94 6.43 -3.26
C HIS A 494 -8.22 7.44 -4.36
#